data_AF-A0A944L843-F1
#
_entry.id   AF-A0A944L843-F1
#
_cell.length_a   1.000
_cell.length_b   1.000
_cell.length_c   1.000
_cell.angle_alpha   90.00
_cell.angle_beta   90.00
_cell.angle_gamma   90.00
#
_symmetry.space_group_name_H-M   'P 1'
#
loop_
_entity.id
_entity.type
_entity.pdbx_description
1 polymer ?
#
loop_
_entity_poly.entity_id
_entity_poly.type
_entity_poly.pdbx_seq_one_letter_code
_entity_poly.pdbx_strand_id
1 'polypeptide(L)'
;MSVVVAATAVTGALLLGGCAGSPRMSVQESCDFLQQDTFKPTGNQQQQSQQIADHYQETADKVAPEISEHIQKMADIMKKAAGTSLGTRSAEQTQELTALNNKIGEVCK
;
A
#
# COMPACT_ATOMS: atom_id res chain seq x y z
N MET A 1 29.79 -49.81 -5.14
CA MET A 1 29.81 -49.09 -3.85
C MET A 1 29.99 -47.60 -4.17
N SER A 2 29.31 -46.75 -3.40
CA SER A 2 29.26 -45.27 -3.49
C SER A 2 28.01 -44.71 -4.19
N VAL A 3 27.01 -44.47 -3.33
CA VAL A 3 25.84 -43.62 -3.51
C VAL A 3 26.30 -42.16 -3.41
N VAL A 4 25.85 -41.30 -4.33
CA VAL A 4 25.70 -39.86 -4.06
C VAL A 4 24.31 -39.45 -4.52
N VAL A 5 23.44 -39.21 -3.56
CA VAL A 5 22.09 -38.68 -3.72
C VAL A 5 22.19 -37.23 -4.16
N ALA A 6 21.94 -36.95 -5.44
CA ALA A 6 21.68 -35.58 -5.89
C ALA A 6 20.18 -35.31 -5.75
N ALA A 7 19.82 -34.74 -4.59
CA ALA A 7 18.48 -34.25 -4.32
C ALA A 7 18.16 -33.08 -5.28
N THR A 8 17.50 -33.37 -6.40
CA THR A 8 16.82 -32.37 -7.20
C THR A 8 15.59 -31.91 -6.43
N ALA A 9 15.75 -30.87 -5.62
CA ALA A 9 14.63 -30.17 -4.99
C ALA A 9 13.89 -29.32 -6.04
N VAL A 10 13.08 -30.00 -6.85
CA VAL A 10 11.95 -29.37 -7.54
C VAL A 10 10.77 -29.43 -6.58
N THR A 11 10.49 -28.31 -5.91
CA THR A 11 9.18 -28.03 -5.33
C THR A 11 8.86 -26.55 -5.52
N GLY A 12 8.61 -26.19 -6.78
CA GLY A 12 7.51 -25.28 -7.06
C GLY A 12 6.19 -26.00 -6.81
N ALA A 13 5.19 -25.24 -6.37
CA ALA A 13 3.82 -25.66 -6.04
C ALA A 13 3.62 -26.34 -4.67
N LEU A 14 3.54 -25.51 -3.62
CA LEU A 14 2.57 -25.75 -2.56
C LEU A 14 1.49 -24.67 -2.64
N LEU A 15 0.49 -24.97 -3.47
CA LEU A 15 -0.86 -24.41 -3.40
C LEU A 15 -1.47 -24.84 -2.05
N LEU A 16 -1.22 -24.06 -1.01
CA LEU A 16 -1.98 -24.15 0.24
C LEU A 16 -3.17 -23.21 0.12
N GLY A 17 -4.30 -23.77 -0.32
CA GLY A 17 -5.60 -23.14 -0.21
C GLY A 17 -5.91 -22.83 1.25
N GLY A 18 -5.76 -21.55 1.60
CA GLY A 18 -6.49 -20.89 2.67
C GLY A 18 -7.06 -19.61 2.07
N CYS A 19 -8.13 -19.05 2.63
CA CYS A 19 -8.58 -17.70 2.31
C CYS A 19 -7.49 -16.68 2.70
N ALA A 20 -6.40 -16.62 1.96
CA ALA A 20 -5.31 -15.69 2.14
C ALA A 20 -5.46 -14.68 1.01
N GLY A 21 -5.68 -13.41 1.36
CA GLY A 21 -5.68 -12.33 0.39
C GLY A 21 -4.43 -12.38 -0.48
N SER A 22 -4.49 -11.72 -1.64
CA SER A 22 -3.36 -11.62 -2.58
C SER A 22 -2.03 -11.45 -1.84
N PRO A 23 -0.98 -12.22 -2.19
CA PRO A 23 0.31 -12.09 -1.51
C PRO A 23 0.79 -10.64 -1.59
N ARG A 24 1.06 -10.06 -0.42
CA ARG A 24 1.62 -8.70 -0.31
C ARG A 24 3.07 -8.68 -0.79
N MET A 25 3.47 -7.56 -1.35
CA MET A 25 4.85 -7.29 -1.75
C MET A 25 5.80 -7.31 -0.54
N SER A 26 7.07 -7.62 -0.80
CA SER A 26 8.14 -7.33 0.16
C SER A 26 8.29 -5.82 0.36
N VAL A 27 9.07 -5.42 1.38
CA VAL A 27 9.34 -4.01 1.68
C VAL A 27 9.98 -3.31 0.47
N GLN A 28 11.02 -3.92 -0.11
CA GLN A 28 11.71 -3.36 -1.27
C GLN A 28 10.78 -3.20 -2.48
N GLU A 29 10.04 -4.25 -2.85
CA GLU A 29 9.08 -4.19 -3.96
C GLU A 29 7.99 -3.14 -3.73
N SER A 30 7.55 -2.96 -2.48
CA SER A 30 6.59 -1.93 -2.11
C SER A 30 7.16 -0.53 -2.31
N CYS A 31 8.40 -0.30 -1.91
CA CYS A 31 9.06 0.99 -2.08
C CYS A 31 9.31 1.31 -3.56
N ASP A 32 9.67 0.31 -4.37
CA ASP A 32 9.81 0.46 -5.82
C ASP A 32 8.47 0.74 -6.49
N PHE A 33 7.41 0.05 -6.07
CA PHE A 33 6.04 0.25 -6.52
C PHE A 33 5.56 1.69 -6.23
N LEU A 34 5.74 2.17 -5.00
CA LEU A 34 5.32 3.51 -4.59
C LEU A 34 6.09 4.62 -5.31
N GLN A 35 7.37 4.42 -5.62
CA GLN A 35 8.17 5.39 -6.38
C GLN A 35 7.73 5.50 -7.85
N GLN A 36 7.12 4.45 -8.39
CA GLN A 36 6.63 4.40 -9.78
C GLN A 36 5.14 4.73 -9.89
N ASP A 37 4.47 5.02 -8.78
CA ASP A 37 3.06 5.35 -8.77
C ASP A 37 2.84 6.71 -9.44
N THR A 38 2.02 6.69 -10.49
CA THR A 38 1.71 7.86 -11.32
C THR A 38 0.24 8.30 -11.18
N PHE A 39 -0.44 7.81 -10.16
CA PHE A 39 -1.84 8.14 -9.89
C PHE A 39 -2.08 9.66 -9.84
N LYS A 40 -3.11 10.09 -10.58
CA LYS A 40 -3.54 11.49 -10.67
C LYS A 40 -5.07 11.56 -10.60
N PRO A 41 -5.65 12.06 -9.51
CA PRO A 41 -7.09 12.18 -9.39
C PRO A 41 -7.62 13.30 -10.30
N THR A 42 -8.90 13.23 -10.66
CA THR A 42 -9.56 14.20 -11.54
C THR A 42 -10.90 14.66 -10.97
N GLY A 43 -11.46 15.73 -11.53
CA GLY A 43 -12.75 16.29 -11.11
C GLY A 43 -12.62 17.35 -10.03
N ASN A 44 -13.69 17.56 -9.25
CA ASN A 44 -13.71 18.53 -8.16
C ASN A 44 -13.03 17.98 -6.89
N GLN A 45 -12.84 18.82 -5.87
CA GLN A 45 -12.09 18.44 -4.67
C GLN A 45 -12.67 17.24 -3.91
N GLN A 46 -14.00 17.12 -3.86
CA GLN A 46 -14.65 16.00 -3.21
C GLN A 46 -14.40 14.69 -3.96
N GLN A 47 -14.51 14.73 -5.28
CA GLN A 47 -14.23 13.59 -6.17
C GLN A 47 -12.75 13.20 -6.10
N GLN A 48 -11.84 14.18 -6.08
CA GLN A 48 -10.42 13.92 -5.96
C GLN A 48 -10.07 13.26 -4.61
N SER A 49 -10.60 13.78 -3.50
CA SER A 49 -10.37 13.19 -2.19
C SER A 49 -10.90 11.76 -2.08
N GLN A 50 -12.04 11.47 -2.70
CA GLN A 50 -12.58 10.11 -2.77
C GLN A 50 -11.65 9.19 -3.58
N GLN A 51 -11.24 9.62 -4.78
CA GLN A 51 -10.33 8.83 -5.63
C GLN A 51 -8.99 8.56 -4.95
N ILE A 52 -8.43 9.55 -4.23
CA ILE A 52 -7.19 9.35 -3.46
C ILE A 52 -7.42 8.35 -2.31
N ALA A 53 -8.55 8.44 -1.61
CA ALA A 53 -8.88 7.50 -0.53
C ALA A 53 -8.94 6.05 -1.05
N ASP A 54 -9.62 5.85 -2.17
CA ASP A 54 -9.76 4.54 -2.81
C ASP A 54 -8.39 4.03 -3.30
N HIS A 55 -7.60 4.88 -3.94
CA HIS A 55 -6.25 4.55 -4.40
C HIS A 55 -5.32 4.13 -3.25
N TYR A 56 -5.35 4.85 -2.12
CA TYR A 56 -4.60 4.47 -0.93
C TYR A 56 -5.09 3.15 -0.34
N GLN A 57 -6.40 2.91 -0.29
CA GLN A 57 -6.94 1.64 0.20
C GLN A 57 -6.47 0.46 -0.67
N GLU A 58 -6.57 0.58 -2.00
CA GLU A 58 -6.07 -0.44 -2.93
C GLU A 58 -4.55 -0.64 -2.82
N THR A 59 -3.81 0.43 -2.56
CA THR A 59 -2.36 0.37 -2.39
C THR A 59 -1.97 -0.33 -1.09
N ALA A 60 -2.68 -0.04 0.01
CA ALA A 60 -2.45 -0.65 1.32
C ALA A 60 -2.61 -2.18 1.27
N ASP A 61 -3.51 -2.69 0.42
CA ASP A 61 -3.72 -4.13 0.25
C ASP A 61 -2.56 -4.85 -0.49
N LYS A 62 -1.75 -4.11 -1.24
CA LYS A 62 -0.67 -4.66 -2.09
C LYS A 62 0.70 -4.60 -1.41
N VAL A 63 0.97 -3.54 -0.64
CA VAL A 63 2.30 -3.28 -0.04
C VAL A 63 2.57 -4.11 1.21
N ALA A 64 3.84 -4.12 1.63
CA ALA A 64 4.30 -4.75 2.86
C ALA A 64 3.52 -4.22 4.09
N PRO A 65 3.26 -5.06 5.10
CA PRO A 65 2.45 -4.67 6.27
C PRO A 65 2.90 -3.39 6.99
N GLU A 66 4.20 -3.17 7.12
CA GLU A 66 4.79 -1.99 7.76
C GLU A 66 4.52 -0.68 7.00
N ILE A 67 4.33 -0.74 5.69
CA ILE A 67 3.95 0.41 4.85
C ILE A 67 2.41 0.50 4.78
N SER A 68 1.74 -0.66 4.68
CA SER A 68 0.29 -0.81 4.57
C SER A 68 -0.44 -0.06 5.68
N GLU A 69 0.00 -0.18 6.94
CA GLU A 69 -0.65 0.50 8.07
C GLU A 69 -0.63 2.03 7.91
N HIS A 70 0.45 2.59 7.38
CA HIS A 70 0.56 4.03 7.17
C HIS A 70 -0.33 4.50 6.01
N ILE A 71 -0.33 3.77 4.90
CA ILE A 71 -1.16 4.09 3.73
C ILE A 71 -2.65 3.94 4.06
N GLN A 72 -3.04 2.96 4.87
CA GLN A 72 -4.43 2.81 5.31
C GLN A 72 -4.90 4.04 6.12
N LYS A 73 -4.05 4.58 7.01
CA LYS A 73 -4.38 5.83 7.74
C LYS A 73 -4.51 7.02 6.79
N MET A 74 -3.68 7.09 5.75
CA MET A 74 -3.81 8.11 4.71
C MET A 74 -5.14 7.96 3.96
N ALA A 75 -5.57 6.73 3.64
CA ALA A 75 -6.88 6.45 3.04
C ALA A 75 -8.01 6.97 3.92
N ASP A 76 -7.98 6.69 5.22
CA ASP A 76 -9.00 7.14 6.17
C ASP A 76 -9.09 8.68 6.27
N ILE A 77 -7.96 9.38 6.26
CA ILE A 77 -7.93 10.85 6.26
C ILE A 77 -8.59 11.40 4.99
N MET A 78 -8.26 10.83 3.83
CA MET A 78 -8.81 11.27 2.56
C MET A 78 -10.30 10.95 2.43
N LYS A 79 -10.74 9.81 2.97
CA LYS A 79 -12.16 9.43 3.06
C LYS A 79 -12.94 10.41 3.93
N LYS A 80 -12.37 10.85 5.07
CA LYS A 80 -12.96 11.91 5.90
C LYS A 80 -13.07 13.22 5.12
N ALA A 81 -12.03 13.62 4.38
CA ALA A 81 -12.05 14.83 3.56
C ALA A 81 -13.14 14.75 2.47
N ALA A 82 -13.27 13.61 1.79
CA ALA A 82 -14.31 13.35 0.78
C ALA A 82 -15.75 13.40 1.35
N GLY A 83 -15.92 13.09 2.63
CA GLY A 83 -17.19 13.22 3.34
C GLY A 83 -17.61 14.66 3.65
N THR A 84 -16.74 15.65 3.42
CA THR A 84 -17.06 17.07 3.62
C THR A 84 -17.67 17.69 2.36
N SER A 85 -18.43 18.78 2.53
CA SER A 85 -19.05 19.52 1.41
C SER A 85 -18.03 20.14 0.45
N LEU A 86 -16.81 20.42 0.93
CA LEU A 86 -15.74 21.03 0.12
C LEU A 86 -14.73 20.01 -0.39
N GLY A 87 -14.70 18.79 0.13
CA GLY A 87 -13.69 17.79 -0.21
C GLY A 87 -12.27 18.13 0.28
N THR A 88 -12.10 19.21 1.04
CA THR A 88 -10.80 19.73 1.44
C THR A 88 -10.33 19.16 2.77
N ARG A 89 -9.02 18.97 2.90
CA ARG A 89 -8.36 18.56 4.15
C ARG A 89 -8.23 19.75 5.11
N SER A 90 -8.33 19.49 6.41
CA SER A 90 -7.93 20.46 7.44
C SER A 90 -6.40 20.61 7.52
N ALA A 91 -5.93 21.63 8.25
CA ALA A 91 -4.51 21.80 8.54
C ALA A 91 -3.94 20.60 9.31
N GLU A 92 -4.69 20.09 10.29
CA GLU A 92 -4.31 18.92 11.10
C GLU A 92 -4.19 17.67 10.22
N GLN A 93 -5.17 17.43 9.35
CA GLN A 93 -5.15 16.31 8.40
C GLN A 93 -3.95 16.40 7.44
N THR A 94 -3.58 17.62 7.03
CA THR A 94 -2.41 17.85 6.17
C THR A 94 -1.10 17.53 6.89
N GLN A 95 -0.98 17.92 8.16
CA GLN A 95 0.17 17.58 9.00
C GLN A 95 0.26 16.07 9.24
N GLU A 96 -0.88 15.41 9.49
CA GLU A 96 -0.93 13.96 9.70
C GLU A 96 -0.50 13.18 8.44
N LEU A 97 -1.00 13.57 7.26
CA LEU A 97 -0.55 12.99 5.99
C LEU A 97 0.95 13.18 5.76
N THR A 98 1.50 14.34 6.13
CA THR A 98 2.94 14.62 6.02
C THR A 98 3.74 13.70 6.94
N ALA A 99 3.29 13.53 8.18
CA ALA A 99 3.94 12.64 9.15
C ALA A 99 3.89 11.17 8.70
N LEU A 100 2.78 10.72 8.11
CA LEU A 100 2.65 9.36 7.56
C LEU A 100 3.57 9.14 6.35
N ASN A 101 3.64 10.10 5.42
CA ASN A 101 4.58 10.05 4.31
C ASN A 101 6.04 9.99 4.77
N ASN A 102 6.40 10.74 5.81
CA ASN A 102 7.76 10.70 6.37
C ASN A 102 8.09 9.31 6.95
N LYS A 103 7.14 8.66 7.63
CA LYS A 103 7.32 7.29 8.14
C LYS A 103 7.49 6.27 7.03
N ILE A 104 6.71 6.38 5.95
CA ILE A 104 6.90 5.55 4.74
C ILE A 104 8.30 5.79 4.17
N GLY A 105 8.72 7.05 4.10
CA GLY A 105 10.07 7.42 3.66
C GLY A 105 11.18 6.93 4.59
N GLU A 106 10.93 6.69 5.87
CA GLU A 106 11.91 6.07 6.78
C GLU A 106 12.11 4.59 6.50
N VAL A 107 11.06 3.89 6.07
CA VAL A 107 11.09 2.48 5.67
C VAL A 107 11.74 2.31 4.28
N CYS A 108 11.44 3.21 3.35
CA CYS A 108 11.89 3.14 1.96
C CYS A 108 13.26 3.80 1.67
N LYS A 109 14.13 3.92 2.68
CA LYS A 109 15.46 4.52 2.56
C LYS A 109 16.53 3.57 2.05
#